data_AF-B3CQH3-F1
#
_entry.id   AF-B3CQH3-F1
#
_cell.length_a   1.000
_cell.length_b   1.000
_cell.length_c   1.000
_cell.angle_alpha   90.00
_cell.angle_beta   90.00
_cell.angle_gamma   90.00
#
_symmetry.space_group_name_H-M   'P 1'
#
loop_
_entity.id
_entity.type
_entity.pdbx_description
1 polymer ?
#
loop_
_entity_poly.entity_id
_entity_poly.type
_entity_poly.pdbx_seq_one_letter_code
_entity_poly.pdbx_strand_id
1 'polypeptide(L)'
;MKLNPIFNKAIEWGLIDKNPVQRIKMHKQESRSRYVTNEEMERVMKVLAEKENSQLTEKQKQSKISEKLFLFTALFTADRSGNILGMRWDEISLSEKYCVYQKLRVKMVKLYI
;
A
#
# COMPACT_ATOMS: atom_id res chain seq x y z
N MET A 1 10.25 -16.79 -5.77
CA MET A 1 11.55 -16.92 -5.07
C MET A 1 12.66 -16.49 -6.04
N LYS A 2 13.60 -15.63 -5.63
CA LYS A 2 14.70 -15.19 -6.52
C LYS A 2 15.89 -16.13 -6.32
N LEU A 3 16.21 -16.95 -7.32
CA LEU A 3 17.31 -17.93 -7.25
C LEU A 3 18.70 -17.26 -7.31
N ASN A 4 18.85 -16.22 -8.13
CA ASN A 4 20.13 -15.56 -8.33
C ASN A 4 20.74 -15.01 -7.01
N PRO A 5 19.98 -14.27 -6.16
CA PRO A 5 20.47 -13.86 -4.84
C PRO A 5 20.87 -15.02 -3.91
N ILE A 6 20.18 -16.15 -3.98
CA ILE A 6 20.47 -17.32 -3.13
C ILE A 6 21.81 -17.93 -3.53
N PHE A 7 22.04 -18.15 -4.83
CA PHE A 7 23.30 -18.68 -5.32
C PHE A 7 24.46 -17.70 -5.14
N ASN A 8 24.23 -16.39 -5.26
CA ASN A 8 25.24 -15.41 -4.91
C ASN A 8 25.60 -15.47 -3.42
N LYS A 9 24.63 -15.72 -2.54
CA LYS A 9 24.91 -15.90 -1.11
C LYS A 9 25.68 -17.18 -0.82
N ALA A 10 25.39 -18.26 -1.55
CA ALA A 10 26.15 -19.51 -1.46
C ALA A 10 27.60 -19.36 -1.92
N ILE A 11 27.87 -18.53 -2.94
CA ILE A 11 29.24 -18.14 -3.34
C ILE A 11 29.93 -17.35 -2.24
N GLU A 12 29.23 -16.36 -1.64
CA GLU A 12 29.77 -15.57 -0.53
C GLU A 12 30.18 -16.46 0.66
N TRP A 13 29.43 -17.54 0.90
CA TRP A 13 29.74 -18.54 1.93
C TRP A 13 30.74 -19.61 1.50
N GLY A 14 31.25 -19.56 0.26
CA GLY A 14 32.22 -20.55 -0.25
C GLY A 14 31.63 -21.95 -0.47
N LEU A 15 30.30 -22.08 -0.56
CA LEU A 15 29.62 -23.37 -0.78
C LEU A 15 29.69 -23.83 -2.24
N ILE A 16 29.78 -22.87 -3.17
CA ILE A 16 29.88 -23.09 -4.61
C ILE A 16 30.79 -22.02 -5.23
N ASP A 17 31.46 -22.36 -6.33
CA ASP A 17 32.34 -21.41 -7.00
C ASP A 17 31.61 -20.50 -8.00
N LYS A 18 30.49 -20.99 -8.56
CA LYS A 18 29.78 -20.33 -9.68
C LYS A 18 28.28 -20.40 -9.52
N ASN A 19 27.60 -19.35 -9.95
CA ASN A 19 26.16 -19.24 -9.88
C ASN A 19 25.52 -19.91 -11.11
N PRO A 20 24.76 -21.01 -10.94
CA PRO A 20 24.20 -21.78 -12.05
C PRO A 20 23.16 -20.99 -12.85
N VAL A 21 22.54 -19.95 -12.27
CA VAL A 21 21.51 -19.15 -12.94
C VAL A 21 22.03 -17.81 -13.48
N GLN A 22 23.33 -17.56 -13.44
CA GLN A 22 23.93 -16.27 -13.83
C GLN A 22 23.62 -15.87 -15.29
N ARG A 23 23.56 -16.86 -16.20
CA ARG A 23 23.31 -16.63 -17.64
C ARG A 23 21.84 -16.82 -18.04
N ILE A 24 20.96 -17.15 -17.09
CA ILE A 24 19.54 -17.33 -17.37
C ILE A 24 18.87 -15.97 -17.39
N LYS A 25 18.37 -15.57 -18.56
CA LYS A 25 17.65 -14.31 -18.73
C LYS A 25 16.33 -14.37 -17.97
N MET A 26 16.10 -13.38 -17.12
CA MET A 26 14.81 -13.26 -16.43
C MET A 26 13.71 -12.87 -17.42
N HIS A 27 12.53 -13.46 -17.26
CA HIS A 27 11.33 -12.96 -17.92
C HIS A 27 11.08 -11.54 -17.45
N LYS A 28 10.96 -10.60 -18.41
CA LYS A 28 10.60 -9.22 -18.10
C LYS A 28 9.17 -9.23 -17.55
N GLN A 29 9.00 -8.72 -16.34
CA GLN A 29 7.67 -8.42 -15.82
C GLN A 29 7.22 -7.12 -16.46
N GLU A 30 6.05 -7.15 -17.07
CA GLU A 30 5.41 -5.93 -17.53
C GLU A 30 4.96 -5.12 -16.31
N SER A 31 5.39 -3.87 -16.25
CA SER A 31 4.89 -2.94 -15.24
C SER A 31 3.42 -2.66 -15.50
N ARG A 32 2.62 -2.60 -14.45
CA ARG A 32 1.23 -2.14 -14.54
C ARG A 32 1.21 -0.73 -15.15
N SER A 33 0.57 -0.59 -16.31
CA SER A 33 0.44 0.68 -17.04
C SER A 33 -0.93 1.34 -16.88
N ARG A 34 -1.92 0.60 -16.38
CA ARG A 34 -3.30 1.07 -16.22
C ARG A 34 -3.47 1.87 -14.94
N TYR A 35 -4.02 3.07 -15.07
CA TYR A 35 -4.46 3.91 -13.96
C TYR A 35 -5.99 3.86 -13.79
N VAL A 36 -6.45 4.29 -12.62
CA VAL A 36 -7.88 4.48 -12.35
C VAL A 36 -8.35 5.69 -13.16
N THR A 37 -9.42 5.52 -13.94
CA THR A 37 -10.01 6.63 -14.70
C THR A 37 -10.98 7.43 -13.86
N ASN A 38 -11.34 8.63 -14.32
CA ASN A 38 -12.33 9.46 -13.61
C ASN A 38 -13.69 8.75 -13.54
N GLU A 39 -14.11 8.05 -14.60
CA GLU A 39 -15.36 7.30 -14.64
C GLU A 39 -15.36 6.08 -13.71
N GLU A 40 -14.19 5.44 -13.53
CA GLU A 40 -14.03 4.40 -12.50
C GLU A 40 -14.14 5.00 -11.09
N MET A 41 -13.52 6.15 -10.86
CA MET A 41 -13.59 6.85 -9.58
C MET A 41 -15.02 7.27 -9.24
N GLU A 42 -15.74 7.87 -10.19
CA GLU A 42 -17.15 8.25 -10.02
C GLU A 42 -18.03 7.06 -9.66
N ARG A 43 -17.83 5.91 -10.32
CA ARG A 43 -18.55 4.67 -10.00
C ARG A 43 -18.24 4.18 -8.57
N VAL A 44 -16.98 4.24 -8.15
CA VAL A 44 -16.59 3.90 -6.77
C VAL A 44 -17.27 4.83 -5.77
N MET A 45 -17.27 6.14 -6.04
CA MET A 45 -17.88 7.15 -5.17
C MET A 45 -19.40 6.96 -5.06
N LYS A 46 -20.06 6.62 -6.17
CA LYS A 46 -21.49 6.30 -6.19
C LYS A 46 -21.83 5.09 -5.31
N VAL A 47 -21.06 4.01 -5.41
CA VAL A 47 -21.25 2.81 -4.56
C VAL A 47 -21.05 3.13 -3.08
N LEU A 48 -20.10 4.00 -2.74
CA LEU A 48 -19.88 4.43 -1.36
C LEU A 48 -21.06 5.27 -0.83
N ALA A 49 -21.65 6.12 -1.67
CA ALA A 49 -22.82 6.94 -1.34
C ALA A 49 -24.13 6.12 -1.27
N GLU A 50 -24.36 5.15 -2.15
CA GLU A 50 -25.54 4.28 -2.10
C GLU A 50 -25.58 3.45 -0.82
N LYS A 51 -24.41 3.01 -0.33
CA LYS A 51 -24.27 2.39 0.99
C LYS A 51 -24.59 3.35 2.16
N GLU A 52 -24.71 4.67 1.96
CA GLU A 52 -25.20 5.64 2.97
C GLU A 52 -26.69 5.59 3.21
N ASN A 53 -27.47 5.21 2.21
CA ASN A 53 -28.92 5.32 2.26
C ASN A 53 -29.62 3.99 2.59
N SER A 54 -28.89 2.92 2.89
CA SER A 54 -29.45 1.61 3.24
C SER A 54 -29.59 1.40 4.75
N GLN A 55 -30.62 0.65 5.17
CA GLN A 55 -30.77 0.19 6.56
C GLN A 55 -29.68 -0.85 6.85
N LEU A 56 -28.54 -0.38 7.36
CA LEU A 56 -27.37 -1.21 7.67
C LEU A 56 -27.32 -1.61 9.14
N THR A 57 -26.83 -2.82 9.39
CA THR A 57 -26.44 -3.26 10.75
C THR A 57 -25.21 -2.47 11.22
N GLU A 58 -25.03 -2.31 12.54
CA GLU A 58 -23.88 -1.59 13.11
C GLU A 58 -22.50 -2.06 12.57
N LYS A 59 -22.31 -3.38 12.39
CA LYS A 59 -21.09 -3.92 11.79
C LYS A 59 -20.85 -3.42 10.35
N GLN A 60 -21.92 -3.29 9.56
CA GLN A 60 -21.84 -2.80 8.19
C GLN A 60 -21.58 -1.29 8.13
N LYS A 61 -22.14 -0.53 9.09
CA LYS A 61 -21.82 0.90 9.26
C LYS A 61 -20.34 1.10 9.56
N GLN A 62 -19.77 0.31 10.48
CA GLN A 62 -18.36 0.41 10.84
C GLN A 62 -17.43 0.05 9.67
N SER A 63 -17.69 -1.06 8.96
CA SER A 63 -16.92 -1.47 7.77
C SER A 63 -16.86 -0.35 6.72
N LYS A 64 -17.98 0.32 6.52
CA LYS A 64 -18.10 1.38 5.54
C LYS A 64 -17.35 2.65 5.93
N ILE A 65 -17.38 3.05 7.21
CA ILE A 65 -16.55 4.16 7.70
C ILE A 65 -15.08 3.86 7.45
N SER A 66 -14.63 2.62 7.71
CA SER A 66 -13.25 2.22 7.42
C SER A 66 -12.92 2.20 5.92
N GLU A 67 -13.83 1.73 5.05
CA GLU A 67 -13.64 1.75 3.60
C GLU A 67 -13.48 3.19 3.07
N LYS A 68 -14.35 4.10 3.52
CA LYS A 68 -14.36 5.51 3.13
C LYS A 68 -13.10 6.22 3.62
N LEU A 69 -12.73 6.01 4.89
CA LEU A 69 -11.53 6.60 5.48
C LEU A 69 -10.28 6.11 4.73
N PHE A 70 -10.14 4.79 4.52
CA PHE A 70 -9.02 4.23 3.78
C PHE A 70 -8.89 4.81 2.38
N LEU A 71 -9.98 4.86 1.60
CA LEU A 71 -9.95 5.36 0.23
C LEU A 71 -9.57 6.84 0.18
N PHE A 72 -10.16 7.68 1.04
CA PHE A 72 -9.84 9.10 1.05
C PHE A 72 -8.43 9.38 1.54
N THR A 73 -7.96 8.69 2.58
CA THR A 73 -6.57 8.82 3.02
C THR A 73 -5.64 8.41 1.88
N ALA A 74 -5.90 7.31 1.18
CA ALA A 74 -5.09 6.88 0.04
C ALA A 74 -5.10 7.90 -1.11
N LEU A 75 -6.26 8.47 -1.43
CA LEU A 75 -6.42 9.41 -2.52
C LEU A 75 -5.76 10.76 -2.25
N PHE A 76 -5.95 11.32 -1.06
CA PHE A 76 -5.45 12.66 -0.72
C PHE A 76 -3.99 12.67 -0.29
N THR A 77 -3.50 11.59 0.30
CA THR A 77 -2.11 11.53 0.79
C THR A 77 -1.15 10.80 -0.15
N ALA A 78 -1.68 10.08 -1.15
CA ALA A 78 -0.94 9.23 -2.08
C ALA A 78 -0.02 8.19 -1.37
N ASP A 79 -0.39 7.79 -0.16
CA ASP A 79 0.41 6.88 0.65
C ASP A 79 0.13 5.40 0.33
N ARG A 80 1.07 4.53 0.71
CA ARG A 80 0.93 3.08 0.51
C ARG A 80 -0.11 2.52 1.46
N SER A 81 -0.92 1.58 0.98
CA SER A 81 -1.97 0.91 1.79
C SER A 81 -1.44 0.36 3.11
N GLY A 82 -0.25 -0.25 3.12
CA GLY A 82 0.37 -0.77 4.35
C GLY A 82 0.72 0.31 5.37
N ASN A 83 1.03 1.53 4.93
CA ASN A 83 1.28 2.65 5.84
C ASN A 83 -0.05 3.16 6.40
N ILE A 84 -1.05 3.36 5.55
CA ILE A 84 -2.39 3.82 5.95
C ILE A 84 -3.01 2.87 6.98
N LEU A 85 -2.94 1.56 6.73
CA LEU A 85 -3.43 0.54 7.65
C LEU A 85 -2.61 0.42 8.95
N GLY A 86 -1.38 0.95 8.95
CA GLY A 86 -0.49 0.98 10.11
C GLY A 86 -0.53 2.29 10.90
N MET A 87 -1.28 3.31 10.45
CA MET A 87 -1.39 4.60 11.14
C MET A 87 -2.05 4.42 12.50
N ARG A 88 -1.53 5.13 13.51
CA ARG A 88 -2.13 5.19 14.84
C ARG A 88 -2.64 6.58 15.18
N TRP A 89 -3.58 6.65 16.14
CA TRP A 89 -4.15 7.92 16.58
C TRP A 89 -3.14 8.86 17.26
N ASP A 90 -2.12 8.33 17.92
CA ASP A 90 -1.06 9.11 18.55
C ASP A 90 -0.06 9.72 17.53
N GLU A 91 -0.12 9.29 16.27
CA GLU A 91 0.69 9.81 15.17
C GLU A 91 -0.02 10.97 14.43
N ILE A 92 -1.31 11.20 14.72
CA ILE A 92 -2.18 12.13 14.01
C ILE A 92 -2.44 13.38 14.86
N SER A 93 -2.04 14.54 14.35
CA SER A 93 -2.45 15.84 14.89
C SER A 93 -3.53 16.44 14.01
N LEU A 94 -4.78 16.41 14.50
CA LEU A 94 -5.92 16.99 13.81
C LEU A 94 -5.93 18.53 13.85
N SER A 95 -5.40 19.15 14.92
CA SER A 95 -5.30 20.60 15.02
C SER A 95 -4.31 21.16 14.00
N GLU A 96 -3.18 20.47 13.85
CA GLU A 96 -2.08 20.87 12.97
C GLU A 96 -2.14 20.23 11.57
N LYS A 97 -3.16 19.38 11.32
CA LYS A 97 -3.43 18.76 10.01
C LYS A 97 -2.23 17.98 9.48
N TYR A 98 -1.58 17.19 10.33
CA TYR A 98 -0.49 16.32 9.92
C TYR A 98 -0.51 14.96 10.62
N CYS A 99 0.09 13.97 9.96
CA CYS A 99 0.37 12.64 10.49
C CYS A 99 1.89 12.36 10.38
N VAL A 100 2.52 11.90 11.47
CA VAL A 100 3.94 11.52 11.49
C VAL A 100 4.09 10.08 11.95
N TYR A 101 4.59 9.22 11.07
CA TYR A 101 4.88 7.84 11.40
C TYR A 101 6.24 7.40 10.84
N GLN A 102 6.78 6.33 11.40
CA GLN A 102 8.05 5.76 10.99
C GLN A 102 7.86 4.78 9.83
N LYS A 103 8.53 4.99 8.70
CA LYS A 103 8.63 3.93 7.69
C LYS A 103 9.47 2.78 8.24
N LEU A 104 9.10 1.54 7.91
CA LEU A 104 9.77 0.29 8.30
C LEU A 104 11.31 0.26 8.14
N ARG A 105 11.90 1.24 7.43
CA ARG A 105 13.34 1.51 7.44
C ARG A 105 13.63 3.03 7.48
N VAL A 106 14.03 3.50 8.66
CA VAL A 106 14.93 4.64 8.96
C VAL A 106 14.46 6.09 8.71
N LYS A 107 13.35 6.38 8.02
CA LYS A 107 12.88 7.80 7.84
C LYS A 107 11.50 8.05 8.41
N MET A 108 11.39 9.11 9.23
CA MET A 108 10.10 9.71 9.60
C MET A 108 9.48 10.37 8.37
N VAL A 109 8.18 10.15 8.19
CA VAL A 109 7.40 10.78 7.13
C VAL A 109 6.39 11.68 7.79
N LYS A 110 6.36 12.94 7.38
CA LYS A 110 5.31 13.88 7.72
C LYS A 110 4.35 13.98 6.55
N LEU A 111 3.10 13.58 6.76
CA LEU A 111 2.00 13.72 5.81
C LEU A 111 1.07 14.82 6.28
N TYR A 112 0.52 15.57 5.34
CA TYR A 112 -0.49 16.58 5.62
C TYR A 112 -1.86 15.95 5.33
N ILE A 113 -2.78 16.10 6.28
CA ILE A 113 -4.12 15.47 6.30
C ILE A 113 -5.21 16.50 6.57
#